data_AF-A0A520ABH1-F1
#
_entry.id   AF-A0A520ABH1-F1
#
_cell.length_a   1.000
_cell.length_b   1.000
_cell.length_c   1.000
_cell.angle_alpha   90.00
_cell.angle_beta   90.00
_cell.angle_gamma   90.00
#
_symmetry.space_group_name_H-M   'P 1'
#
loop_
_entity.id
_entity.type
_entity.pdbx_description
1 polymer ?
#
loop_
_entity_poly.entity_id
_entity_poly.type
_entity_poly.pdbx_seq_one_letter_code
_entity_poly.pdbx_strand_id
1 'polypeptide(L)'
;MDTSLSLARGTAAPASIPAGAPRVGGMERVADDKAMLRAAADLTRDLVKPRPAIYWGDLIASMVLGYGALVVAATSTSTPVAIVAGIVAMLGLYRGLSFIHEVSHMKHASVPNFWLGWNVLVGIPLLTPSFMYEGVHNLHHAKTRYGTVEDPEYLPLALMKPWTLPLFIVVSALAPIALLIRFAILSPISLLSPKLRTMIVERYSALAINPQFRRRAPEGEAKVYWDRLEIAASLWAITLIAITVT
;
A
#
# COMPACT_ATOMS: atom_id res chain seq x y z
N MET A 1 19.54 -18.64 -16.19
CA MET A 1 20.48 -17.71 -15.53
C MET A 1 19.77 -17.21 -14.29
N ASP A 2 20.11 -17.80 -13.15
CA ASP A 2 19.45 -17.57 -11.88
C ASP A 2 20.05 -16.34 -11.21
N THR A 3 19.25 -15.28 -11.08
CA THR A 3 19.64 -14.05 -10.37
C THR A 3 18.75 -13.84 -9.16
N SER A 4 18.76 -14.78 -8.21
CA SER A 4 18.26 -14.51 -6.86
C SER A 4 19.40 -13.88 -6.04
N LEU A 5 19.33 -12.57 -5.83
CA LEU A 5 20.22 -11.85 -4.92
C LEU A 5 20.05 -12.38 -3.50
N SER A 6 20.94 -13.27 -3.04
CA SER A 6 21.05 -13.63 -1.63
C SER A 6 21.81 -12.51 -0.90
N LEU A 7 21.11 -11.69 -0.12
CA LEU A 7 21.75 -10.76 0.78
C LEU A 7 22.34 -11.54 1.97
N ALA A 8 23.67 -11.49 2.10
CA ALA A 8 24.38 -12.02 3.26
C ALA A 8 23.89 -11.32 4.54
N ARG A 9 23.49 -12.12 5.55
CA ARG A 9 23.15 -11.58 6.88
C ARG A 9 24.42 -11.02 7.51
N GLY A 10 24.50 -9.70 7.61
CA GLY A 10 25.53 -9.03 8.40
C GLY A 10 25.41 -9.45 9.87
N THR A 11 26.51 -9.92 10.45
CA THR A 11 26.66 -10.16 11.89
C THR A 11 26.83 -8.83 12.61
N ALA A 12 25.73 -8.11 12.82
CA ALA A 12 25.74 -6.97 13.73
C ALA A 12 25.89 -7.50 15.17
N ALA A 13 26.92 -7.03 15.88
CA ALA A 13 27.11 -7.35 17.29
C ALA A 13 25.90 -6.85 18.11
N PRO A 14 25.41 -7.63 19.09
CA PRO A 14 24.26 -7.22 19.89
C PRO A 14 24.62 -5.99 20.74
N ALA A 15 23.79 -4.94 20.65
CA ALA A 15 23.91 -3.78 21.52
C ALA A 15 23.72 -4.18 22.99
N SER A 16 24.57 -3.65 23.87
CA SER A 16 24.54 -3.92 25.31
C SER A 16 23.25 -3.38 25.95
N ILE A 17 22.42 -4.27 26.50
CA ILE A 17 21.21 -3.91 27.27
C ILE A 17 21.63 -3.46 28.68
N PRO A 18 21.14 -2.32 29.19
CA PRO A 18 21.43 -1.89 30.56
C PRO A 18 20.87 -2.90 31.58
N ALA A 19 21.72 -3.26 32.56
CA ALA A 19 21.38 -4.19 33.63
C ALA A 19 20.32 -3.56 34.55
N GLY A 20 19.07 -4.02 34.44
CA GLY A 20 17.98 -3.57 35.32
C GLY A 20 16.56 -3.68 34.75
N ALA A 21 16.38 -3.98 33.46
CA ALA A 21 15.04 -4.22 32.92
C ALA A 21 14.45 -5.54 33.47
N PRO A 22 13.19 -5.57 33.92
CA PRO A 22 12.55 -6.80 34.37
C PRO A 22 12.54 -7.79 33.21
N ARG A 23 13.14 -8.96 33.44
CA ARG A 23 13.10 -10.10 32.50
C ARG A 23 11.65 -10.57 32.44
N VAL A 24 10.93 -10.20 31.39
CA VAL A 24 9.70 -10.89 31.00
C VAL A 24 10.09 -12.37 30.90
N GLY A 25 9.45 -13.20 31.73
CA GLY A 25 9.75 -14.64 31.84
C GLY A 25 9.86 -15.27 30.46
N GLY A 26 10.89 -16.08 30.27
CA GLY A 26 11.22 -16.66 28.98
C GLY A 26 10.03 -17.37 28.36
N MET A 27 9.42 -16.75 27.36
CA MET A 27 8.64 -17.48 26.37
C MET A 27 9.60 -18.45 25.71
N GLU A 28 9.51 -19.73 26.09
CA GLU A 28 10.13 -20.81 25.36
C GLU A 28 9.75 -20.65 23.89
N ARG A 29 10.73 -20.37 23.03
CA ARG A 29 10.49 -20.36 21.59
C ARG A 29 10.19 -21.79 21.18
N VAL A 30 8.91 -22.13 21.13
CA VAL A 30 8.43 -23.38 20.54
C VAL A 30 8.94 -23.41 19.09
N ALA A 31 9.68 -24.45 18.74
CA ALA A 31 10.19 -24.60 17.39
C ALA A 31 9.01 -24.85 16.42
N ASP A 32 9.01 -24.14 15.29
CA ASP A 32 8.02 -24.35 14.22
C ASP A 32 8.07 -25.82 13.75
N ASP A 33 6.93 -26.50 13.72
CA ASP A 33 6.81 -27.84 13.13
C ASP A 33 6.95 -27.74 11.61
N LYS A 34 8.18 -27.98 11.13
CA LYS A 34 8.53 -27.90 9.72
C LYS A 34 7.81 -28.92 8.86
N ALA A 35 7.43 -30.08 9.40
CA ALA A 35 6.72 -31.11 8.64
C ALA A 35 5.27 -30.67 8.41
N MET A 36 4.60 -30.21 9.46
CA MET A 36 3.25 -29.63 9.38
C MET A 36 3.23 -28.43 8.42
N LEU A 37 4.19 -27.49 8.55
CA LEU A 37 4.24 -26.31 7.67
C LEU A 37 4.45 -26.66 6.20
N ARG A 38 5.28 -27.67 5.89
CA ARG A 38 5.45 -28.15 4.51
C ARG A 38 4.19 -28.80 3.98
N ALA A 39 3.55 -29.67 4.77
CA ALA A 39 2.29 -30.29 4.38
C ALA A 39 1.21 -29.24 4.07
N ALA A 40 1.08 -28.21 4.91
CA ALA A 40 0.16 -27.09 4.67
C ALA A 40 0.50 -26.29 3.40
N ALA A 41 1.79 -26.02 3.16
CA ALA A 41 2.23 -25.33 1.96
C ALA A 41 1.99 -26.14 0.68
N ASP A 42 2.18 -27.46 0.73
CA ASP A 42 1.97 -28.34 -0.43
C ASP A 42 0.48 -28.53 -0.72
N LEU A 43 -0.37 -28.66 0.31
CA LEU A 43 -1.83 -28.74 0.15
C LEU A 43 -2.48 -27.49 -0.46
N THR A 44 -1.82 -26.33 -0.37
CA THR A 44 -2.38 -25.05 -0.84
C THR A 44 -1.70 -24.52 -2.10
N ARG A 45 -0.68 -25.22 -2.62
CA ARG A 45 0.21 -24.69 -3.67
C ARG A 45 -0.52 -24.34 -4.96
N ASP A 46 -1.48 -25.16 -5.37
CA ASP A 46 -2.28 -24.98 -6.58
C ASP A 46 -3.36 -23.89 -6.42
N LEU A 47 -3.91 -23.73 -5.21
CA LEU A 47 -4.88 -22.69 -4.87
C LEU A 47 -4.31 -21.27 -4.93
N VAL A 48 -3.01 -21.12 -4.68
CA VAL A 48 -2.35 -19.81 -4.61
C VAL A 48 -1.87 -19.31 -5.98
N LYS A 49 -1.94 -20.13 -7.03
CA LYS A 49 -1.50 -19.74 -8.38
C LYS A 49 -2.44 -18.67 -8.99
N PRO A 50 -1.96 -17.44 -9.27
CA PRO A 50 -2.79 -16.41 -9.87
C PRO A 50 -3.30 -16.83 -11.26
N ARG A 51 -4.58 -16.56 -11.52
CA ARG A 51 -5.24 -16.85 -12.82
C ARG A 51 -5.49 -15.54 -13.57
N PRO A 52 -4.73 -15.21 -14.63
CA PRO A 52 -4.82 -13.91 -15.29
C PRO A 52 -6.23 -13.48 -15.71
N ALA A 53 -7.02 -14.41 -16.26
CA ALA A 53 -8.39 -14.13 -16.68
C ALA A 53 -9.31 -13.67 -15.52
N ILE A 54 -9.12 -14.24 -14.32
CA ILE A 54 -9.92 -13.85 -13.14
C ILE A 54 -9.49 -12.47 -12.66
N TYR A 55 -8.18 -12.24 -12.53
CA TYR A 55 -7.64 -10.96 -12.05
C TYR A 55 -8.04 -9.80 -12.98
N TRP A 56 -7.82 -9.95 -14.29
CA TRP A 56 -8.22 -8.94 -15.25
C TRP A 56 -9.73 -8.80 -15.36
N GLY A 57 -10.48 -9.92 -15.39
CA GLY A 57 -11.94 -9.89 -15.47
C GLY A 57 -12.58 -9.16 -14.29
N ASP A 58 -12.15 -9.46 -13.07
CA ASP A 58 -12.62 -8.81 -11.84
C ASP A 58 -12.24 -7.32 -11.80
N LEU A 59 -10.98 -6.99 -12.09
CA LEU A 59 -10.53 -5.60 -12.13
C LEU A 59 -11.33 -4.78 -13.14
N ILE A 60 -11.46 -5.26 -14.38
CA ILE A 60 -12.18 -4.52 -15.43
C ILE A 60 -13.67 -4.40 -15.10
N ALA A 61 -14.31 -5.46 -14.62
CA ALA A 61 -15.71 -5.40 -14.20
C ALA A 61 -15.91 -4.39 -13.05
N SER A 62 -15.02 -4.42 -12.06
CA SER A 62 -15.04 -3.49 -10.93
C SER A 62 -14.86 -2.04 -11.39
N MET A 63 -13.99 -1.78 -12.38
CA MET A 63 -13.75 -0.43 -12.89
C MET A 63 -14.87 0.09 -13.78
N VAL A 64 -15.46 -0.77 -14.62
CA VAL A 64 -16.64 -0.41 -15.41
C VAL A 64 -17.81 -0.06 -14.49
N LEU A 65 -18.07 -0.88 -13.47
CA LEU A 65 -19.12 -0.59 -12.48
C LEU A 65 -18.80 0.65 -11.65
N GLY A 66 -17.56 0.75 -11.14
CA GLY A 66 -17.11 1.84 -10.28
C GLY A 66 -17.19 3.20 -10.97
N TYR A 67 -16.47 3.37 -12.09
CA TYR A 67 -16.46 4.64 -12.83
C TYR A 67 -17.77 4.91 -13.55
N GLY A 68 -18.42 3.89 -14.11
CA GLY A 68 -19.73 4.04 -14.76
C GLY A 68 -20.79 4.55 -13.79
N ALA A 69 -20.86 3.95 -12.59
CA ALA A 69 -21.77 4.41 -11.55
C ALA A 69 -21.38 5.78 -10.98
N LEU A 70 -20.08 6.11 -10.92
CA LEU A 70 -19.64 7.45 -10.52
C LEU A 70 -20.13 8.53 -11.49
N VAL A 71 -20.05 8.27 -12.81
CA VAL A 71 -20.59 9.19 -13.83
C VAL A 71 -22.09 9.36 -13.63
N VAL A 72 -22.84 8.27 -13.48
CA VAL A 72 -24.29 8.33 -13.22
C VAL A 72 -24.60 9.13 -11.96
N ALA A 73 -23.85 8.91 -10.87
CA ALA A 73 -24.03 9.63 -9.62
C ALA A 73 -23.79 11.13 -9.78
N ALA A 74 -22.75 11.51 -10.53
CA ALA A 74 -22.37 12.91 -10.74
C ALA A 74 -23.30 13.67 -11.70
N THR A 75 -23.94 12.98 -12.65
CA THR A 75 -24.79 13.62 -13.67
C THR A 75 -26.29 13.44 -13.45
N SER A 76 -26.71 12.59 -12.52
CA SER A 76 -28.12 12.34 -12.24
C SER A 76 -28.79 13.55 -11.59
N THR A 77 -29.97 13.92 -12.10
CA THR A 77 -30.85 14.92 -11.48
C THR A 77 -31.78 14.34 -10.41
N SER A 78 -31.85 13.01 -10.30
CA SER A 78 -32.64 12.29 -9.30
C SER A 78 -31.78 11.92 -8.10
N THR A 79 -32.10 12.47 -6.93
CA THR A 79 -31.38 12.22 -5.68
C THR A 79 -31.33 10.72 -5.32
N PRO A 80 -32.43 9.95 -5.37
CA PRO A 80 -32.37 8.51 -5.11
C PRO A 80 -31.43 7.76 -6.06
N VAL A 81 -31.44 8.10 -7.36
CA VAL A 81 -30.55 7.48 -8.35
C VAL A 81 -29.10 7.85 -8.06
N ALA A 82 -28.82 9.12 -7.73
CA ALA A 82 -27.48 9.57 -7.40
C ALA A 82 -26.91 8.85 -6.17
N ILE A 83 -27.73 8.63 -5.13
CA ILE A 83 -27.32 7.89 -3.92
C ILE A 83 -27.01 6.43 -4.25
N VAL A 84 -27.92 5.74 -4.95
CA VAL A 84 -27.72 4.32 -5.31
C VAL A 84 -26.49 4.16 -6.19
N ALA A 85 -26.34 5.01 -7.21
CA ALA A 85 -25.17 5.00 -8.08
C ALA A 85 -23.88 5.32 -7.30
N GLY A 86 -23.93 6.25 -6.34
CA GLY A 86 -22.79 6.56 -5.46
C GLY A 86 -22.36 5.36 -4.61
N ILE A 87 -23.30 4.58 -4.08
CA ILE A 87 -22.99 3.35 -3.33
C ILE A 87 -22.34 2.30 -4.25
N VAL A 88 -22.89 2.10 -5.46
CA VAL A 88 -22.30 1.18 -6.45
C VAL A 88 -20.89 1.62 -6.85
N ALA A 89 -20.69 2.92 -7.08
CA ALA A 89 -19.39 3.50 -7.37
C ALA A 89 -18.39 3.24 -6.25
N MET A 90 -18.78 3.52 -5.01
CA MET A 90 -17.95 3.29 -3.82
C MET A 90 -17.53 1.83 -3.72
N LEU A 91 -18.45 0.87 -3.86
CA LEU A 91 -18.14 -0.56 -3.76
C LEU A 91 -17.25 -1.05 -4.91
N GLY A 92 -17.52 -0.63 -6.16
CA GLY A 92 -16.72 -1.01 -7.32
C GLY A 92 -15.29 -0.46 -7.26
N LEU A 93 -15.15 0.82 -6.91
CA LEU A 93 -13.84 1.46 -6.74
C LEU A 93 -13.08 0.87 -5.54
N TYR A 94 -13.77 0.59 -4.43
CA TYR A 94 -13.16 -0.07 -3.26
C TYR A 94 -12.65 -1.48 -3.60
N ARG A 95 -13.43 -2.25 -4.39
CA ARG A 95 -12.99 -3.58 -4.88
C ARG A 95 -11.75 -3.47 -5.75
N GLY A 96 -11.72 -2.53 -6.70
CA GLY A 96 -10.55 -2.30 -7.54
C GLY A 96 -9.33 -1.83 -6.76
N LEU A 97 -9.52 -0.94 -5.78
CA LEU A 97 -8.45 -0.47 -4.91
C LEU A 97 -7.88 -1.59 -4.05
N SER A 98 -8.72 -2.51 -3.57
CA SER A 98 -8.31 -3.62 -2.72
C SER A 98 -7.28 -4.55 -3.40
N PHE A 99 -7.27 -4.62 -4.74
CA PHE A 99 -6.22 -5.32 -5.52
C PHE A 99 -4.79 -4.83 -5.22
N ILE A 100 -4.62 -3.68 -4.56
CA ILE A 100 -3.33 -3.21 -4.07
C ILE A 100 -2.64 -4.25 -3.16
N HIS A 101 -3.40 -5.04 -2.39
CA HIS A 101 -2.88 -6.15 -1.59
C HIS A 101 -2.28 -7.24 -2.47
N GLU A 102 -3.02 -7.70 -3.47
CA GLU A 102 -2.62 -8.75 -4.40
C GLU A 102 -1.42 -8.30 -5.24
N VAL A 103 -1.44 -7.06 -5.73
CA VAL A 103 -0.32 -6.40 -6.44
C VAL A 103 0.95 -6.38 -5.56
N SER A 104 0.82 -6.31 -4.24
CA SER A 104 1.94 -6.31 -3.30
C SER A 104 2.45 -7.70 -2.92
N HIS A 105 1.65 -8.75 -3.09
CA HIS A 105 2.03 -10.14 -2.75
C HIS A 105 2.34 -11.02 -3.95
N MET A 106 1.82 -10.69 -5.12
CA MET A 106 2.06 -11.44 -6.34
C MET A 106 3.43 -11.15 -6.95
N LYS A 107 4.00 -12.13 -7.65
CA LYS A 107 5.19 -11.91 -8.47
C LYS A 107 4.79 -11.21 -9.76
N HIS A 108 5.56 -10.20 -10.18
CA HIS A 108 5.35 -9.43 -11.42
C HIS A 108 5.06 -10.29 -12.66
N ALA A 109 5.74 -11.44 -12.78
CA ALA A 109 5.58 -12.35 -13.92
C ALA A 109 4.29 -13.23 -13.88
N SER A 110 3.56 -13.27 -12.76
CA SER A 110 2.41 -14.17 -12.58
C SER A 110 1.17 -13.74 -13.37
N VAL A 111 0.96 -12.43 -13.51
CA VAL A 111 -0.14 -11.87 -14.30
C VAL A 111 0.44 -10.76 -15.18
N PRO A 112 0.72 -11.05 -16.47
CA PRO A 112 1.36 -10.11 -17.36
C PRO A 112 0.63 -8.77 -17.43
N ASN A 113 1.40 -7.68 -17.36
CA ASN A 113 0.96 -6.28 -17.46
C ASN A 113 -0.04 -5.82 -16.38
N PHE A 114 -0.36 -6.64 -15.38
CA PHE A 114 -1.39 -6.31 -14.39
C PHE A 114 -1.03 -5.10 -13.53
N TRP A 115 0.23 -4.97 -13.09
CA TRP A 115 0.70 -3.82 -12.32
C TRP A 115 0.52 -2.51 -13.06
N LEU A 116 0.91 -2.47 -14.35
CA LEU A 116 0.77 -1.27 -15.17
C LEU A 116 -0.72 -0.95 -15.38
N GLY A 117 -1.52 -1.95 -15.77
CA GLY A 117 -2.95 -1.77 -15.98
C GLY A 117 -3.68 -1.31 -14.71
N TRP A 118 -3.39 -1.93 -13.58
CA TRP A 118 -3.96 -1.54 -12.29
C TRP A 118 -3.55 -0.13 -11.88
N ASN A 119 -2.28 0.27 -12.08
CA ASN A 119 -1.87 1.65 -11.82
C ASN A 119 -2.59 2.65 -12.75
N VAL A 120 -2.74 2.35 -14.03
CA VAL A 120 -3.44 3.24 -14.98
C VAL A 120 -4.92 3.35 -14.65
N LEU A 121 -5.58 2.23 -14.29
CA LEU A 121 -7.01 2.18 -14.05
C LEU A 121 -7.41 2.60 -12.63
N VAL A 122 -6.53 2.40 -11.64
CA VAL A 122 -6.86 2.54 -10.21
C VAL A 122 -5.83 3.38 -9.48
N GLY A 123 -4.57 2.93 -9.47
CA GLY A 123 -3.53 3.51 -8.61
C GLY A 123 -3.31 5.01 -8.87
N ILE A 124 -3.15 5.42 -10.13
CA ILE A 124 -2.99 6.83 -10.50
C ILE A 124 -4.32 7.59 -10.32
N PRO A 125 -5.47 7.13 -10.88
CA PRO A 125 -6.74 7.81 -10.71
C PRO A 125 -7.15 8.08 -9.26
N LEU A 126 -6.89 7.12 -8.35
CA LEU A 126 -7.20 7.21 -6.93
C LEU A 126 -6.01 7.70 -6.08
N LEU A 127 -4.94 8.21 -6.71
CA LEU A 127 -3.74 8.74 -6.05
C LEU A 127 -3.10 7.77 -5.04
N THR A 128 -3.19 6.47 -5.32
CA THR A 128 -2.60 5.36 -4.58
C THR A 128 -1.79 4.44 -5.51
N PRO A 129 -0.80 4.97 -6.27
CA PRO A 129 0.04 4.15 -7.13
C PRO A 129 0.69 3.01 -6.34
N SER A 130 0.95 1.88 -7.00
CA SER A 130 1.29 0.61 -6.33
C SER A 130 2.49 0.72 -5.41
N PHE A 131 3.45 1.61 -5.71
CA PHE A 131 4.59 1.83 -4.83
C PHE A 131 4.16 2.20 -3.41
N MET A 132 2.98 2.79 -3.19
CA MET A 132 2.50 3.15 -1.87
C MET A 132 2.23 1.98 -0.93
N TYR A 133 2.24 0.75 -1.46
CA TYR A 133 1.99 -0.47 -0.71
C TYR A 133 3.00 -1.57 -1.01
N GLU A 134 3.46 -1.66 -2.26
CA GLU A 134 4.46 -2.63 -2.71
C GLU A 134 5.80 -2.44 -1.97
N GLY A 135 6.31 -3.51 -1.37
CA GLY A 135 7.53 -3.47 -0.55
C GLY A 135 7.36 -2.77 0.81
N VAL A 136 6.15 -2.32 1.13
CA VAL A 136 5.76 -1.77 2.44
C VAL A 136 4.95 -2.81 3.19
N HIS A 137 3.84 -3.26 2.59
CA HIS A 137 2.96 -4.26 3.19
C HIS A 137 3.68 -5.58 3.51
N ASN A 138 4.65 -5.98 2.68
CA ASN A 138 5.45 -7.17 2.93
C ASN A 138 6.27 -7.08 4.24
N LEU A 139 6.63 -5.87 4.68
CA LEU A 139 7.35 -5.65 5.94
C LEU A 139 6.46 -5.96 7.14
N HIS A 140 5.17 -5.67 7.05
CA HIS A 140 4.19 -6.03 8.09
C HIS A 140 4.15 -7.56 8.27
N HIS A 141 4.10 -8.33 7.19
CA HIS A 141 4.09 -9.80 7.26
C HIS A 141 5.43 -10.43 7.64
N ALA A 142 6.52 -9.64 7.71
CA ALA A 142 7.83 -10.17 8.05
C ALA A 142 7.94 -10.43 9.56
N LYS A 143 8.13 -11.71 9.95
CA LYS A 143 8.28 -12.13 11.36
C LYS A 143 9.32 -11.32 12.16
N THR A 144 10.34 -10.77 11.50
CA THR A 144 11.41 -10.00 12.14
C THR A 144 11.11 -8.51 12.30
N ARG A 145 10.05 -8.01 11.67
CA ARG A 145 9.68 -6.58 11.65
C ARG A 145 8.31 -6.33 12.26
N TYR A 146 7.40 -7.31 12.20
CA TYR A 146 6.05 -7.20 12.75
C TYR A 146 6.04 -6.62 14.16
N GLY A 147 5.22 -5.60 14.38
CA GLY A 147 5.05 -4.94 15.68
C GLY A 147 6.21 -4.05 16.14
N THR A 148 7.23 -3.83 15.29
CA THR A 148 8.35 -2.93 15.58
C THR A 148 8.18 -1.55 14.92
N VAL A 149 9.12 -0.63 15.14
CA VAL A 149 9.15 0.68 14.45
C VAL A 149 9.33 0.56 12.93
N GLU A 150 9.77 -0.60 12.43
CA GLU A 150 9.92 -0.90 11.01
C GLU A 150 8.69 -1.57 10.40
N ASP A 151 7.64 -1.79 11.20
CA ASP A 151 6.34 -2.23 10.72
C ASP A 151 5.49 -1.01 10.33
N PRO A 152 5.17 -0.81 9.04
CA PRO A 152 4.36 0.31 8.59
C PRO A 152 2.87 0.21 9.00
N GLU A 153 2.38 -1.01 9.26
CA GLU A 153 0.95 -1.30 9.37
C GLU A 153 0.52 -1.77 10.76
N TYR A 154 1.45 -1.86 11.70
CA TYR A 154 1.11 -2.13 13.10
C TYR A 154 1.12 -0.86 13.94
N LEU A 155 -0.03 -0.60 14.58
CA LEU A 155 -0.20 0.39 15.63
C LEU A 155 -1.07 -0.25 16.72
N PRO A 156 -0.61 -0.35 17.99
CA PRO A 156 -1.32 -1.09 19.03
C PRO A 156 -2.49 -0.25 19.60
N LEU A 157 -3.45 0.14 18.75
CA LEU A 157 -4.56 1.04 19.09
C LEU A 157 -5.38 0.57 20.30
N ALA A 158 -5.55 -0.75 20.46
CA ALA A 158 -6.23 -1.35 21.61
C ALA A 158 -5.49 -1.15 22.96
N LEU A 159 -4.18 -0.91 22.92
CA LEU A 159 -3.35 -0.62 24.11
C LEU A 159 -3.13 0.90 24.29
N MET A 160 -3.61 1.72 23.36
CA MET A 160 -3.52 3.17 23.42
C MET A 160 -4.75 3.78 24.11
N LYS A 161 -4.74 5.10 24.28
CA LYS A 161 -5.88 5.82 24.89
C LYS A 161 -7.14 5.61 24.02
N PRO A 162 -8.34 5.44 24.61
CA PRO A 162 -9.56 5.13 23.85
C PRO A 162 -9.89 6.09 22.70
N TRP A 163 -9.52 7.37 22.83
CA TRP A 163 -9.71 8.41 21.80
C TRP A 163 -8.73 8.32 20.62
N THR A 164 -7.71 7.47 20.69
CA THR A 164 -6.75 7.30 19.58
C THR A 164 -7.36 6.62 18.37
N LEU A 165 -8.28 5.66 18.57
CA LEU A 165 -8.98 5.02 17.47
C LEU A 165 -9.94 5.97 16.73
N PRO A 166 -10.84 6.72 17.41
CA PRO A 166 -11.64 7.76 16.75
C PRO A 166 -10.78 8.79 16.03
N LEU A 167 -9.70 9.28 16.64
CA LEU A 167 -8.77 10.20 16.00
C LEU A 167 -8.15 9.59 14.74
N PHE A 168 -7.72 8.33 14.80
CA PHE A 168 -7.17 7.60 13.66
C PHE A 168 -8.19 7.52 12.50
N ILE A 169 -9.46 7.25 12.79
CA ILE A 169 -10.53 7.21 11.78
C ILE A 169 -10.68 8.59 11.13
N VAL A 170 -10.76 9.67 11.91
CA VAL A 170 -10.88 11.04 11.40
C VAL A 170 -9.67 11.42 10.53
N VAL A 171 -8.46 11.12 10.98
CA VAL A 171 -7.23 11.39 10.21
C VAL A 171 -7.20 10.57 8.92
N SER A 172 -7.62 9.30 8.97
CA SER A 172 -7.68 8.43 7.78
C SER A 172 -8.70 8.92 6.75
N ALA A 173 -9.83 9.50 7.20
CA ALA A 173 -10.82 10.11 6.31
C ALA A 173 -10.25 11.33 5.54
N LEU A 174 -9.18 11.96 6.03
CA LEU A 174 -8.48 13.06 5.34
C LEU A 174 -7.46 12.57 4.30
N ALA A 175 -7.27 11.24 4.13
CA ALA A 175 -6.32 10.70 3.18
C ALA A 175 -6.50 11.25 1.74
N PRO A 176 -7.71 11.38 1.16
CA PRO A 176 -7.87 11.95 -0.18
C PRO A 176 -7.28 13.36 -0.32
N ILE A 177 -7.48 14.21 0.70
CA ILE A 177 -6.92 15.58 0.73
C ILE A 177 -5.40 15.53 0.90
N ALA A 178 -4.90 14.67 1.80
CA ALA A 178 -3.47 14.51 2.02
C ALA A 178 -2.74 14.01 0.76
N LEU A 179 -3.37 13.11 0.00
CA LEU A 179 -2.83 12.61 -1.27
C LEU A 179 -2.80 13.70 -2.34
N LEU A 180 -3.83 14.53 -2.45
CA LEU A 180 -3.80 15.71 -3.34
C LEU A 180 -2.64 16.65 -2.99
N ILE A 181 -2.45 16.97 -1.71
CA ILE A 181 -1.31 17.79 -1.27
C ILE A 181 0.02 17.08 -1.60
N ARG A 182 0.12 15.79 -1.31
CA ARG A 182 1.34 15.00 -1.56
C ARG A 182 1.71 14.96 -3.04
N PHE A 183 0.76 14.72 -3.94
CA PHE A 183 1.02 14.57 -5.37
C PHE A 183 1.03 15.90 -6.12
N ALA A 184 0.10 16.82 -5.86
CA ALA A 184 0.03 18.08 -6.59
C ALA A 184 1.04 19.14 -6.11
N ILE A 185 1.44 19.09 -4.83
CA ILE A 185 2.29 20.12 -4.22
C ILE A 185 3.64 19.55 -3.81
N LEU A 186 3.66 18.56 -2.91
CA LEU A 186 4.91 18.09 -2.31
C LEU A 186 5.80 17.38 -3.32
N SER A 187 5.24 16.53 -4.17
CA SER A 187 5.99 15.78 -5.20
C SER A 187 6.77 16.70 -6.16
N PRO A 188 6.16 17.70 -6.83
CA PRO A 188 6.90 18.58 -7.72
C PRO A 188 7.89 19.48 -6.98
N ILE A 189 7.53 20.02 -5.81
CA ILE A 189 8.44 20.88 -5.02
C ILE A 189 9.64 20.07 -4.52
N SER A 190 9.50 18.77 -4.27
CA SER A 190 10.60 17.91 -3.82
C SER A 190 11.75 17.80 -4.82
N LEU A 191 11.51 18.08 -6.11
CA LEU A 191 12.56 18.14 -7.12
C LEU A 191 13.56 19.28 -6.86
N LEU A 192 13.14 20.31 -6.12
CA LEU A 192 13.97 21.47 -5.78
C LEU A 192 14.77 21.28 -4.48
N SER A 193 14.45 20.25 -3.68
CA SER A 193 15.05 20.07 -2.35
C SER A 193 15.29 18.58 -2.04
N PRO A 194 16.57 18.14 -2.00
CA PRO A 194 16.91 16.77 -1.63
C PRO A 194 16.38 16.38 -0.24
N LYS A 195 16.36 17.32 0.71
CA LYS A 195 15.83 17.09 2.06
C LYS A 195 14.32 16.79 2.03
N LEU A 196 13.57 17.55 1.25
CA LEU A 196 12.13 17.31 1.07
C LEU A 196 11.88 15.99 0.35
N ARG A 197 12.67 15.66 -0.68
CA ARG A 197 12.59 14.38 -1.38
C ARG A 197 12.79 13.21 -0.43
N THR A 198 13.82 13.25 0.41
CA THR A 198 14.06 12.23 1.44
C THR A 198 12.87 12.11 2.40
N MET A 199 12.35 13.23 2.91
CA MET A 199 11.21 13.23 3.81
C MET A 199 9.96 12.57 3.17
N ILE A 200 9.65 12.90 1.92
CA ILE A 200 8.50 12.33 1.20
C ILE A 200 8.70 10.83 0.99
N VAL A 201 9.89 10.41 0.56
CA VAL A 201 10.19 8.99 0.36
C VAL A 201 10.09 8.24 1.68
N GLU A 202 10.62 8.76 2.78
CA GLU A 202 10.60 8.06 4.06
C GLU A 202 9.21 7.99 4.71
N ARG A 203 8.40 9.05 4.57
CA ARG A 203 7.21 9.27 5.43
C ARG A 203 5.89 9.42 4.68
N TYR A 204 5.91 9.91 3.44
CA TYR A 204 4.72 10.25 2.66
C TYR A 204 4.62 9.45 1.35
N SER A 205 5.28 8.30 1.32
CA SER A 205 5.30 7.39 0.17
C SER A 205 4.60 6.06 0.41
N ALA A 206 4.04 5.86 1.60
CA ALA A 206 3.46 4.60 2.03
C ALA A 206 2.07 4.84 2.63
N LEU A 207 1.14 3.93 2.40
CA LEU A 207 -0.11 3.82 3.16
C LEU A 207 0.20 3.16 4.51
N ALA A 208 0.94 3.86 5.35
CA ALA A 208 1.38 3.39 6.66
C ALA A 208 0.55 4.04 7.77
N ILE A 209 0.22 3.26 8.81
CA ILE A 209 -0.46 3.77 10.01
C ILE A 209 0.54 4.04 11.15
N ASN A 210 1.74 3.46 11.08
CA ASN A 210 2.79 3.70 12.06
C ASN A 210 3.54 5.02 11.75
N PRO A 211 3.42 6.08 12.56
CA PRO A 211 4.07 7.36 12.30
C PRO A 211 5.60 7.32 12.49
N GLN A 212 6.14 6.28 13.15
CA GLN A 212 7.58 6.10 13.34
C GLN A 212 8.26 5.45 12.12
N PHE A 213 7.49 4.78 11.26
CA PHE A 213 8.00 4.07 10.10
C PHE A 213 8.75 5.01 9.15
N ARG A 214 9.93 4.56 8.69
CA ARG A 214 10.71 5.23 7.64
C ARG A 214 10.99 4.24 6.54
N ARG A 215 10.49 4.53 5.34
CA ARG A 215 10.74 3.69 4.18
C ARG A 215 12.16 3.90 3.65
N ARG A 216 12.84 2.81 3.32
CA ARG A 216 14.07 2.87 2.52
C ARG A 216 13.77 3.37 1.10
N ALA A 217 14.63 4.22 0.57
CA ALA A 217 14.50 4.70 -0.81
C ALA A 217 14.60 3.54 -1.83
N PRO A 218 13.83 3.58 -2.93
CA PRO A 218 13.97 2.61 -4.00
C PRO A 218 15.30 2.82 -4.75
N GLU A 219 15.84 1.73 -5.31
CA GLU A 219 17.11 1.71 -6.05
C GLU A 219 16.90 1.07 -7.44
N GLY A 220 17.80 1.33 -8.38
CA GLY A 220 17.79 0.69 -9.71
C GLY A 220 16.47 0.87 -10.48
N GLU A 221 15.98 -0.22 -11.10
CA GLU A 221 14.76 -0.21 -11.90
C GLU A 221 13.50 0.16 -11.10
N ALA A 222 13.44 -0.26 -9.83
CA ALA A 222 12.33 0.08 -8.95
C ALA A 222 12.24 1.60 -8.72
N LYS A 223 13.39 2.29 -8.65
CA LYS A 223 13.42 3.77 -8.57
C LYS A 223 12.86 4.40 -9.83
N VAL A 224 13.26 3.92 -11.00
CA VAL A 224 12.78 4.45 -12.29
C VAL A 224 11.28 4.24 -12.43
N TYR A 225 10.78 3.06 -12.08
CA TYR A 225 9.35 2.76 -12.12
C TYR A 225 8.55 3.62 -11.15
N TRP A 226 9.04 3.77 -9.92
CA TRP A 226 8.47 4.67 -8.93
C TRP A 226 8.37 6.09 -9.46
N ASP A 227 9.47 6.67 -9.94
CA ASP A 227 9.51 8.06 -10.40
C ASP A 227 8.48 8.28 -11.52
N ARG A 228 8.29 7.30 -12.43
CA ARG A 228 7.25 7.37 -13.48
C ARG A 228 5.82 7.41 -12.90
N LEU A 229 5.51 6.52 -11.95
CA LEU A 229 4.20 6.49 -11.30
C LEU A 229 3.93 7.77 -10.51
N GLU A 230 4.96 8.28 -9.83
CA GLU A 230 4.86 9.51 -9.06
C GLU A 230 4.66 10.74 -9.93
N ILE A 231 5.37 10.83 -11.07
CA ILE A 231 5.14 11.89 -12.06
C ILE A 231 3.71 11.80 -12.61
N ALA A 232 3.26 10.61 -13.00
CA ALA A 232 1.91 10.42 -13.54
C ALA A 232 0.82 10.81 -12.53
N ALA A 233 0.96 10.38 -11.27
CA ALA A 233 0.03 10.76 -10.20
C ALA A 233 0.11 12.26 -9.86
N SER A 234 1.29 12.87 -9.92
CA SER A 234 1.45 14.32 -9.73
C SER A 234 0.75 15.13 -10.82
N LEU A 235 0.99 14.79 -12.09
CA LEU A 235 0.32 15.42 -13.24
C LEU A 235 -1.20 15.24 -13.16
N TRP A 236 -1.66 14.04 -12.80
CA TRP A 236 -3.08 13.76 -12.63
C TRP A 236 -3.70 14.58 -11.49
N ALA A 237 -3.06 14.64 -10.32
CA ALA A 237 -3.55 15.44 -9.19
C ALA A 237 -3.64 16.93 -9.53
N ILE A 238 -2.64 17.50 -10.21
CA ILE A 238 -2.65 18.89 -10.67
C ILE A 238 -3.79 19.11 -11.66
N THR A 239 -3.96 18.19 -12.62
CA THR A 239 -5.03 18.27 -13.62
C THR A 239 -6.40 18.24 -12.96
N LEU A 240 -6.65 17.31 -12.02
CA LEU A 240 -7.89 17.22 -11.26
C LEU A 240 -8.21 18.51 -10.51
N ILE A 241 -7.21 19.10 -9.83
CA ILE A 241 -7.41 20.37 -9.13
C ILE A 241 -7.74 21.47 -10.14
N ALA A 242 -6.95 21.59 -11.21
CA ALA A 242 -7.12 22.62 -12.23
C ALA A 242 -8.53 22.58 -12.82
N ILE A 243 -9.02 21.41 -13.27
CA ILE A 243 -10.36 21.28 -13.86
C ILE A 243 -11.52 21.47 -12.86
N THR A 244 -11.26 21.36 -11.55
CA THR A 244 -12.29 21.52 -10.52
C THR A 244 -12.46 22.98 -10.09
N VAL A 245 -11.38 23.77 -10.17
CA VAL A 245 -11.37 25.17 -9.74
C VAL A 245 -11.62 26.17 -10.88
N THR A 246 -11.64 25.70 -12.13
CA THR A 246 -11.96 26.48 -13.34
C THR A 246 -13.38 26.22 -13.81
#